data_AF-A0A7J7SAE3-F1
#
_entry.id   AF-A0A7J7SAE3-F1
#
_cell.length_a   1.000
_cell.length_b   1.000
_cell.length_c   1.000
_cell.angle_alpha   90.00
_cell.angle_beta   90.00
_cell.angle_gamma   90.00
#
_symmetry.space_group_name_H-M   'P 1'
#
loop_
_entity.id
_entity.type
_entity.pdbx_description
1 polymer ?
#
loop_
_entity_poly.entity_id
_entity_poly.type
_entity_poly.pdbx_seq_one_letter_code
_entity_poly.pdbx_strand_id
1 'polypeptide(L)'
;MLRTPMLGRNHAKTSGFSILAKQVWGALRSHRLRPERLCSQVPCAQRRNNALHPLWKGPASKPGGSRQSPINIRWRDSVYDPGLPPLRVSYDAAACRYAWNTGYLFQVEFDDAIEGAGISGGPLENHYRLKQFHFHWGAVNEWGSEHTVEDRVYPAELGSHHEALQTLVDVLPEIKHKDARVALGPFEPSCLLPTCRDYWTYPGSLTTPPLTESVTWIIQKKPIEVAANQLAAFRTLLFTALGEEEKTMVNNYRPLQPLMNRKLRASFQATEGGTGS
;
A
#
# COMPACT_ATOMS: atom_id res chain seq x y z
N MET A 1 58.58 13.87 17.59
CA MET A 1 58.95 14.90 16.59
C MET A 1 58.17 14.59 15.32
N LEU A 2 57.34 15.55 14.86
CA LEU A 2 56.58 15.61 13.59
C LEU A 2 55.53 14.50 13.31
N ARG A 3 54.42 14.73 12.60
CA ARG A 3 53.46 15.82 12.36
C ARG A 3 52.38 15.18 11.46
N THR A 4 51.12 15.56 11.65
CA THR A 4 49.93 15.21 10.84
C THR A 4 50.01 15.65 9.36
N PRO A 5 49.11 15.16 8.48
CA PRO A 5 47.91 15.95 8.18
C PRO A 5 46.57 15.17 8.13
N MET A 6 45.51 15.94 8.37
CA MET A 6 44.09 15.63 8.23
C MET A 6 43.68 15.28 6.80
N LEU A 7 42.66 14.43 6.63
CA LEU A 7 41.64 14.64 5.60
C LEU A 7 40.27 14.16 6.10
N GLY A 8 39.32 15.10 6.12
CA GLY A 8 37.97 14.91 6.61
C GLY A 8 37.17 13.91 5.79
N ARG A 9 36.46 13.02 6.49
CA ARG A 9 35.42 12.20 5.87
C ARG A 9 34.11 12.96 5.93
N ASN A 10 33.70 13.42 4.76
CA ASN A 10 32.37 13.95 4.50
C ASN A 10 31.30 12.96 4.98
N HIS A 11 30.38 13.47 5.80
CA HIS A 11 29.08 12.86 6.03
C HIS A 11 28.26 12.92 4.73
N ALA A 12 28.33 11.86 3.92
CA ALA A 12 27.31 11.63 2.91
C ALA A 12 26.05 11.11 3.62
N LYS A 13 25.07 12.00 3.77
CA LYS A 13 23.71 11.67 4.18
C LYS A 13 23.16 10.63 3.20
N THR A 14 22.92 9.41 3.66
CA THR A 14 22.11 8.43 2.94
C THR A 14 20.66 8.92 2.99
N SER A 15 20.19 9.56 1.91
CA SER A 15 18.76 9.85 1.77
C SER A 15 18.05 8.52 1.52
N GLY A 16 17.48 7.94 2.58
CA GLY A 16 16.62 6.78 2.50
C GLY A 16 15.37 7.11 1.69
N PHE A 17 15.32 6.67 0.44
CA PHE A 17 14.12 6.74 -0.38
C PHE A 17 13.28 5.48 -0.11
N SER A 18 12.17 5.63 0.61
CA SER A 18 11.18 4.57 0.77
C SER A 18 10.33 4.52 -0.51
N ILE A 19 10.58 3.53 -1.36
CA ILE A 19 9.66 3.19 -2.46
C ILE A 19 8.56 2.33 -1.88
N LEU A 20 7.34 2.65 -2.26
CA LEU A 20 6.14 2.17 -1.60
C LEU A 20 5.12 1.90 -2.69
N ALA A 21 5.23 0.72 -3.30
CA ALA A 21 4.20 0.22 -4.19
C ALA A 21 3.05 -0.28 -3.30
N LYS A 22 1.99 0.51 -3.11
CA LYS A 22 0.71 -0.04 -2.64
C LYS A 22 -0.20 -0.27 -3.80
N GLN A 23 -0.73 -1.48 -3.81
CA GLN A 23 -1.71 -1.93 -4.76
C GLN A 23 -3.09 -1.72 -4.15
N VAL A 24 -4.03 -1.29 -4.98
CA VAL A 24 -5.44 -1.11 -4.63
C VAL A 24 -6.21 -1.94 -5.65
N TRP A 25 -7.20 -2.67 -5.17
CA TRP A 25 -7.77 -3.87 -5.79
C TRP A 25 -9.24 -3.60 -6.18
N GLY A 26 -9.76 -4.03 -7.36
CA GLY A 26 -11.19 -3.98 -7.78
C GLY A 26 -11.64 -4.84 -9.01
N ALA A 27 -12.61 -5.79 -8.89
CA ALA A 27 -13.55 -6.19 -9.98
C ALA A 27 -14.97 -6.66 -9.53
N LEU A 28 -16.01 -6.30 -10.30
CA LEU A 28 -17.44 -6.45 -9.97
C LEU A 28 -17.96 -7.90 -10.01
N ARG A 29 -18.73 -8.29 -8.98
CA ARG A 29 -19.83 -9.26 -9.11
C ARG A 29 -21.15 -8.62 -8.70
N SER A 30 -22.10 -8.63 -9.64
CA SER A 30 -23.46 -8.14 -9.47
C SER A 30 -24.31 -9.14 -8.68
N HIS A 31 -24.72 -8.78 -7.47
CA HIS A 31 -25.94 -9.34 -6.88
C HIS A 31 -27.10 -8.41 -7.23
N ARG A 32 -28.14 -8.95 -7.86
CA ARG A 32 -29.38 -8.22 -8.18
C ARG A 32 -29.99 -7.67 -6.88
N LEU A 33 -29.97 -6.36 -6.70
CA LEU A 33 -30.79 -5.67 -5.71
C LEU A 33 -32.09 -5.22 -6.38
N ARG A 34 -33.21 -5.55 -5.72
CA ARG A 34 -34.56 -5.12 -6.09
C ARG A 34 -34.69 -3.58 -5.98
N PRO A 35 -35.59 -2.94 -6.74
CA PRO A 35 -35.67 -1.48 -6.77
C PRO A 35 -36.38 -0.96 -5.52
N GLU A 36 -35.64 -0.29 -4.64
CA GLU A 36 -36.25 0.54 -3.60
C GLU A 36 -36.26 2.01 -4.02
N ARG A 37 -37.36 2.67 -3.65
CA ARG A 37 -37.85 3.94 -4.16
C ARG A 37 -36.97 5.12 -3.76
N LEU A 38 -36.98 6.16 -4.59
CA LEU A 38 -36.43 7.48 -4.31
C LEU A 38 -36.94 8.00 -2.96
N CYS A 39 -36.04 8.20 -2.00
CA CYS A 39 -36.30 9.02 -0.83
C CYS A 39 -35.30 10.20 -0.83
N SER A 40 -35.84 11.37 -1.12
CA SER A 40 -35.15 12.65 -1.02
C SER A 40 -35.13 13.10 0.44
N GLN A 41 -34.11 12.70 1.19
CA GLN A 41 -33.59 13.38 2.39
C GLN A 41 -32.35 12.62 2.92
N VAL A 42 -31.21 13.30 3.01
CA VAL A 42 -30.00 12.83 3.72
C VAL A 42 -30.42 12.55 5.18
N PRO A 43 -30.28 11.33 5.74
CA PRO A 43 -28.97 10.76 6.12
C PRO A 43 -28.90 9.21 6.22
N CYS A 44 -27.96 8.56 5.51
CA CYS A 44 -27.56 7.18 5.84
C CYS A 44 -26.08 6.93 5.55
N ALA A 45 -25.21 7.77 6.11
CA ALA A 45 -23.81 7.40 6.29
C ALA A 45 -23.75 6.45 7.49
N GLN A 46 -23.65 5.15 7.20
CA GLN A 46 -23.50 4.08 8.19
C GLN A 46 -22.47 4.45 9.25
N ARG A 47 -22.80 4.15 10.52
CA ARG A 47 -21.91 4.27 11.68
C ARG A 47 -20.61 3.49 11.42
N ARG A 48 -19.59 4.18 10.91
CA ARG A 48 -18.21 3.69 10.85
C ARG A 48 -17.70 3.61 12.28
N ASN A 49 -17.17 2.46 12.68
CA ASN A 49 -16.50 2.35 13.97
C ASN A 49 -15.18 3.16 13.86
N ASN A 50 -15.23 4.43 14.25
CA ASN A 50 -14.23 5.48 14.04
C ASN A 50 -12.96 5.32 14.88
N ALA A 51 -12.59 4.10 15.29
CA ALA A 51 -11.33 3.86 15.98
C ALA A 51 -10.17 3.97 14.97
N LEU A 52 -9.84 5.21 14.61
CA LEU A 52 -8.65 5.57 13.86
C LEU A 52 -7.43 5.03 14.60
N HIS A 53 -6.50 4.46 13.84
CA HIS A 53 -5.20 4.03 14.33
C HIS A 53 -4.56 5.09 15.25
N PRO A 54 -3.87 4.71 16.35
CA PRO A 54 -3.22 5.66 17.27
C PRO A 54 -2.34 6.73 16.58
N LEU A 55 -1.62 6.37 15.51
CA LEU A 55 -0.85 7.33 14.69
C LEU A 55 -1.69 8.49 14.12
N TRP A 56 -2.98 8.27 13.86
CA TRP A 56 -3.91 9.27 13.30
C TRP A 56 -4.71 10.00 14.37
N LYS A 57 -4.34 9.89 15.65
CA LYS A 57 -4.96 10.65 16.75
C LYS A 57 -4.23 11.97 17.06
N GLY A 58 -3.10 12.24 16.41
CA GLY A 58 -2.23 13.40 16.67
C GLY A 58 -1.99 14.30 15.45
N PRO A 59 -0.90 15.11 15.42
CA PRO A 59 -0.60 16.05 14.34
C PRO A 59 -0.53 15.43 12.94
N ALA A 60 -0.16 14.14 12.84
CA ALA A 60 -0.12 13.39 11.59
C ALA A 60 -1.51 13.18 10.94
N SER A 61 -2.60 13.39 11.68
CA SER A 61 -3.99 13.30 11.20
C SER A 61 -4.42 14.45 10.30
N LYS A 62 -3.79 15.62 10.44
CA LYS A 62 -4.03 16.83 9.63
C LYS A 62 -2.73 17.23 8.95
N PRO A 63 -2.23 16.44 7.99
CA PRO A 63 -1.02 16.82 7.28
C PRO A 63 -1.18 18.16 6.58
N GLY A 64 -0.13 18.97 6.59
CA GLY A 64 0.04 20.01 5.58
C GLY A 64 0.39 19.40 4.22
N GLY A 65 0.44 20.23 3.19
CA GLY A 65 0.86 19.84 1.84
C GLY A 65 -0.29 19.73 0.84
N SER A 66 0.03 19.85 -0.45
CA SER A 66 -0.93 19.86 -1.55
C SER A 66 -0.97 18.54 -2.32
N ARG A 67 -0.13 17.57 -1.94
CA ARG A 67 0.05 16.28 -2.61
C ARG A 67 0.08 15.12 -1.63
N GLN A 68 -0.69 15.20 -0.56
CA GLN A 68 -0.81 14.09 0.40
C GLN A 68 -1.56 12.88 -0.18
N SER A 69 -1.25 11.69 0.35
CA SER A 69 -1.84 10.40 -0.01
C SER A 69 -2.44 9.73 1.24
N PRO A 70 -3.37 8.77 1.12
CA PRO A 70 -3.99 8.26 -0.12
C PRO A 70 -5.07 9.20 -0.69
N ILE A 71 -5.60 8.87 -1.86
CA ILE A 71 -6.67 9.63 -2.54
C ILE A 71 -7.78 8.68 -3.02
N ASN A 72 -8.97 9.22 -3.29
CA ASN A 72 -9.98 8.50 -4.06
C ASN A 72 -9.66 8.62 -5.55
N ILE A 73 -9.54 7.49 -6.23
CA ILE A 73 -9.33 7.41 -7.67
C ILE A 73 -10.70 7.41 -8.33
N ARG A 74 -11.01 8.46 -9.07
CA ARG A 74 -12.22 8.55 -9.88
C ARG A 74 -11.84 8.56 -11.35
N TRP A 75 -12.59 7.84 -12.18
CA TRP A 75 -12.42 7.79 -13.62
C TRP A 75 -12.39 9.19 -14.23
N ARG A 76 -13.33 10.04 -13.81
CA ARG A 76 -13.45 11.43 -14.26
C ARG A 76 -12.24 12.31 -13.92
N ASP A 77 -11.48 11.95 -12.89
CA ASP A 77 -10.30 12.69 -12.43
C ASP A 77 -9.01 12.12 -13.07
N SER A 78 -9.14 11.03 -13.85
CA SER A 78 -8.05 10.35 -14.54
C SER A 78 -8.03 10.67 -16.04
N VAL A 79 -6.82 10.84 -16.57
CA VAL A 79 -6.57 11.11 -18.00
C VAL A 79 -5.76 9.94 -18.56
N TYR A 80 -6.23 9.35 -19.66
CA TYR A 80 -5.44 8.37 -20.38
C TYR A 80 -4.17 9.02 -20.95
N ASP A 81 -3.01 8.47 -20.61
CA ASP A 81 -1.71 8.92 -21.10
C ASP A 81 -1.05 7.81 -21.93
N PRO A 82 -1.18 7.81 -23.27
CA PRO A 82 -0.56 6.82 -24.14
C PRO A 82 0.97 6.94 -24.18
N GLY A 83 1.55 8.02 -23.65
CA GLY A 83 2.99 8.22 -23.54
C GLY A 83 3.63 7.47 -22.38
N LEU A 84 2.85 6.85 -21.49
CA LEU A 84 3.37 6.03 -20.40
C LEU A 84 3.96 4.71 -20.93
N PRO A 85 5.29 4.48 -20.84
CA PRO A 85 5.87 3.20 -21.22
C PRO A 85 5.39 2.06 -20.31
N PRO A 86 5.54 0.80 -20.74
CA PRO A 86 5.23 -0.35 -19.90
C PRO A 86 6.03 -0.32 -18.58
N LEU A 87 5.38 -0.71 -17.49
CA LEU A 87 6.03 -0.89 -16.20
C LEU A 87 6.88 -2.16 -16.22
N ARG A 88 8.15 -2.05 -15.85
CA ARG A 88 9.09 -3.17 -15.79
C ARG A 88 9.41 -3.45 -14.33
N VAL A 89 9.20 -4.69 -13.91
CA VAL A 89 9.51 -5.17 -12.57
C VAL A 89 10.42 -6.37 -12.71
N SER A 90 11.55 -6.32 -12.01
CA SER A 90 12.49 -7.44 -11.90
C SER A 90 12.97 -7.45 -10.46
N TYR A 91 12.51 -8.42 -9.66
CA TYR A 91 12.97 -8.57 -8.29
C TYR A 91 13.88 -9.80 -8.18
N ASP A 92 14.59 -9.87 -7.05
CA ASP A 92 15.44 -11.00 -6.72
C ASP A 92 14.95 -11.61 -5.40
N ALA A 93 14.47 -12.85 -5.46
CA ALA A 93 13.96 -13.56 -4.29
C ALA A 93 15.04 -13.77 -3.21
N ALA A 94 16.31 -13.87 -3.59
CA ALA A 94 17.44 -14.00 -2.66
C ALA A 94 17.75 -12.69 -1.92
N ALA A 95 17.25 -11.55 -2.41
CA ALA A 95 17.37 -10.27 -1.73
C ALA A 95 16.51 -10.20 -0.46
N CYS A 96 15.48 -11.05 -0.32
CA CYS A 96 14.59 -11.07 0.83
C CYS A 96 15.35 -11.43 2.12
N ARG A 97 15.15 -10.64 3.18
CA ARG A 97 15.88 -10.78 4.44
C ARG A 97 15.00 -11.20 5.60
N TYR A 98 14.02 -10.35 5.95
CA TYR A 98 13.24 -10.52 7.16
C TYR A 98 11.80 -10.07 6.96
N ALA A 99 10.89 -10.75 7.64
CA ALA A 99 9.56 -10.22 7.94
C ALA A 99 9.52 -9.75 9.40
N TRP A 100 8.84 -8.64 9.66
CA TRP A 100 8.73 -8.14 11.02
C TRP A 100 7.49 -7.29 11.26
N ASN A 101 7.13 -7.20 12.52
CA ASN A 101 6.08 -6.33 13.02
C ASN A 101 6.71 -5.07 13.59
N THR A 102 6.50 -3.94 12.91
CA THR A 102 7.06 -2.63 13.31
C THR A 102 6.31 -1.96 14.46
N GLY A 103 5.26 -2.62 14.99
CA GLY A 103 4.27 -2.01 15.88
C GLY A 103 3.25 -1.14 15.17
N TYR A 104 3.31 -1.08 13.83
CA TYR A 104 2.39 -0.31 12.98
C TYR A 104 1.96 -1.08 11.74
N LEU A 105 2.92 -1.81 11.17
CA LEU A 105 2.81 -2.53 9.92
C LEU A 105 3.53 -3.87 10.05
N PHE A 106 2.98 -4.89 9.39
CA PHE A 106 3.77 -6.01 8.88
C PHE A 106 4.64 -5.49 7.74
N GLN A 107 5.95 -5.75 7.77
CA GLN A 107 6.89 -5.32 6.74
C GLN A 107 7.83 -6.47 6.35
N VAL A 108 8.12 -6.58 5.05
CA VAL A 108 9.17 -7.46 4.52
C VAL A 108 10.29 -6.61 3.95
N GLU A 109 11.53 -6.91 4.29
CA GLU A 109 12.72 -6.15 3.90
C GLU A 109 13.59 -6.91 2.90
N PHE A 110 14.19 -6.14 1.99
CA PHE A 110 15.07 -6.61 0.93
C PHE A 110 16.42 -5.91 1.00
N ASP A 111 17.46 -6.59 0.56
CA ASP A 111 18.76 -6.00 0.31
C ASP A 111 18.75 -5.18 -0.99
N ASP A 112 18.87 -3.87 -0.84
CA ASP A 112 18.91 -2.90 -1.93
C ASP A 112 20.32 -2.65 -2.48
N ALA A 113 21.33 -3.39 -2.00
CA ALA A 113 22.66 -3.39 -2.59
C ALA A 113 22.71 -4.19 -3.90
N ILE A 114 21.78 -5.12 -4.12
CA ILE A 114 21.72 -5.95 -5.35
C ILE A 114 21.31 -5.08 -6.53
N GLU A 115 22.21 -4.96 -7.51
CA GLU A 115 21.97 -4.16 -8.71
C GLU A 115 20.93 -4.82 -9.63
N GLY A 116 20.11 -4.00 -10.29
CA GLY A 116 19.09 -4.46 -11.23
C GLY A 116 17.75 -4.87 -10.59
N ALA A 117 17.74 -5.31 -9.32
CA ALA A 117 16.50 -5.65 -8.61
C ALA A 117 15.69 -4.39 -8.29
N GLY A 118 14.54 -4.22 -8.93
CA GLY A 118 13.70 -3.05 -8.77
C GLY A 118 12.61 -2.87 -9.82
N ILE A 119 12.19 -1.62 -9.97
CA ILE A 119 11.12 -1.17 -10.86
C ILE A 119 11.59 -0.02 -11.74
N SER A 120 11.17 -0.01 -13.01
CA SER A 120 11.46 1.04 -13.97
C SER A 120 10.35 1.15 -15.03
N GLY A 121 10.44 2.16 -15.89
CA GLY A 121 9.40 2.45 -16.89
C GLY A 121 8.16 3.08 -16.24
N GLY A 122 7.04 3.05 -16.97
CA GLY A 122 5.87 3.84 -16.62
C GLY A 122 6.19 5.31 -16.34
N PRO A 123 5.73 5.89 -15.23
CA PRO A 123 5.97 7.29 -14.88
C PRO A 123 7.35 7.57 -14.28
N LEU A 124 8.22 6.55 -14.17
CA LEU A 124 9.49 6.64 -13.45
C LEU A 124 10.60 7.12 -14.39
N GLU A 125 11.32 8.17 -13.97
CA GLU A 125 12.48 8.69 -14.70
C GLU A 125 13.72 7.78 -14.55
N ASN A 126 13.81 7.06 -13.44
CA ASN A 126 14.97 6.25 -13.08
C ASN A 126 14.57 4.81 -12.73
N HIS A 127 15.57 3.94 -12.56
CA HIS A 127 15.39 2.66 -11.89
C HIS A 127 15.32 2.85 -10.38
N TYR A 128 14.37 2.18 -9.73
CA TYR A 128 14.11 2.27 -8.30
C TYR A 128 14.24 0.89 -7.66
N ARG A 129 15.15 0.75 -6.68
CA ARG A 129 15.44 -0.52 -6.02
C ARG A 129 14.38 -0.88 -4.98
N LEU A 130 13.99 -2.15 -4.89
CA LEU A 130 13.04 -2.58 -3.87
C LEU A 130 13.72 -2.59 -2.49
N LYS A 131 13.21 -1.80 -1.54
CA LYS A 131 13.69 -1.80 -0.16
C LYS A 131 12.84 -2.66 0.77
N GLN A 132 11.52 -2.52 0.63
CA GLN A 132 10.53 -3.18 1.46
C GLN A 132 9.16 -3.19 0.79
N PHE A 133 8.27 -4.05 1.28
CA PHE A 133 6.83 -3.88 1.12
C PHE A 133 6.11 -4.13 2.45
N HIS A 134 4.86 -3.66 2.54
CA HIS A 134 3.99 -3.84 3.70
C HIS A 134 2.52 -3.79 3.29
N PHE A 135 1.63 -4.16 4.21
CA PHE A 135 0.19 -4.20 3.98
C PHE A 135 -0.58 -3.25 4.91
N HIS A 136 -1.76 -2.85 4.45
CA HIS A 136 -2.77 -2.13 5.22
C HIS A 136 -4.07 -2.93 5.15
N TRP A 137 -4.77 -3.04 6.28
CA TRP A 137 -6.01 -3.79 6.39
C TRP A 137 -6.94 -3.21 7.45
N GLY A 138 -8.22 -3.56 7.34
CA GLY A 138 -9.24 -3.18 8.31
C GLY A 138 -9.57 -4.31 9.28
N ALA A 139 -10.33 -3.96 10.31
CA ALA A 139 -10.84 -4.91 11.30
C ALA A 139 -11.83 -5.93 10.72
N VAL A 140 -12.47 -5.62 9.58
CA VAL A 140 -13.49 -6.45 8.93
C VAL A 140 -13.26 -6.48 7.42
N ASN A 141 -14.03 -7.31 6.72
CA ASN A 141 -13.84 -7.59 5.29
C ASN A 141 -14.47 -6.53 4.37
N GLU A 142 -15.09 -5.50 4.93
CA GLU A 142 -15.73 -4.43 4.17
C GLU A 142 -14.80 -3.24 3.94
N TRP A 143 -13.67 -3.14 4.66
CA TRP A 143 -12.74 -2.01 4.54
C TRP A 143 -11.31 -2.36 4.95
N GLY A 144 -10.33 -1.56 4.51
CA GLY A 144 -8.92 -1.74 4.87
C GLY A 144 -7.92 -1.03 3.96
N SER A 145 -8.31 -0.78 2.72
CA SER A 145 -7.50 -0.11 1.71
C SER A 145 -7.34 1.36 2.05
N GLU A 146 -6.17 1.89 1.73
CA GLU A 146 -5.89 3.30 1.87
C GLU A 146 -6.52 4.12 0.74
N HIS A 147 -6.18 3.81 -0.52
CA HIS A 147 -6.92 4.39 -1.64
C HIS A 147 -8.25 3.69 -1.84
N THR A 148 -9.15 4.41 -2.49
CA THR A 148 -10.43 3.91 -2.98
C THR A 148 -10.51 4.11 -4.48
N VAL A 149 -11.35 3.31 -5.15
CA VAL A 149 -11.67 3.50 -6.57
C VAL A 149 -13.17 3.70 -6.67
N GLU A 150 -13.62 4.83 -7.22
CA GLU A 150 -15.04 5.20 -7.25
C GLU A 150 -15.71 5.13 -5.87
N ASP A 151 -15.01 5.65 -4.84
CA ASP A 151 -15.43 5.65 -3.44
C ASP A 151 -15.62 4.23 -2.83
N ARG A 152 -15.21 3.18 -3.54
CA ARG A 152 -15.20 1.80 -3.03
C ARG A 152 -13.92 1.53 -2.25
N VAL A 153 -14.10 1.05 -1.03
CA VAL A 153 -13.05 0.53 -0.14
C VAL A 153 -12.89 -0.96 -0.37
N TYR A 154 -11.68 -1.46 -0.09
CA TYR A 154 -11.37 -2.88 -0.20
C TYR A 154 -10.72 -3.34 1.10
N PRO A 155 -11.05 -4.53 1.64
CA PRO A 155 -10.37 -5.04 2.83
C PRO A 155 -8.93 -5.48 2.58
N ALA A 156 -8.51 -5.47 1.31
CA ALA A 156 -7.59 -6.38 0.61
C ALA A 156 -8.31 -7.53 -0.15
N GLU A 157 -9.43 -7.28 -0.87
CA GLU A 157 -10.26 -8.25 -1.64
C GLU A 157 -10.27 -9.75 -1.29
N LEU A 158 -11.39 -10.19 -0.70
CA LEU A 158 -11.69 -11.60 -0.48
C LEU A 158 -11.88 -12.35 -1.80
N GLY A 159 -11.12 -13.42 -1.98
CA GLY A 159 -11.27 -14.34 -3.10
C GLY A 159 -10.61 -15.68 -2.80
N SER A 160 -9.86 -16.19 -3.77
CA SER A 160 -9.21 -17.50 -3.67
C SER A 160 -7.97 -17.46 -2.76
N HIS A 161 -7.54 -18.64 -2.31
CA HIS A 161 -6.27 -18.80 -1.61
C HIS A 161 -5.11 -18.34 -2.49
N HIS A 162 -4.16 -17.61 -1.90
CA HIS A 162 -2.99 -17.09 -2.59
C HIS A 162 -1.73 -17.75 -2.03
N GLU A 163 -1.08 -18.59 -2.84
CA GLU A 163 0.08 -19.41 -2.44
C GLU A 163 1.25 -18.56 -1.92
N ALA A 164 1.69 -17.53 -2.66
CA ALA A 164 2.79 -16.69 -2.19
C ALA A 164 2.45 -15.91 -0.91
N LEU A 165 1.18 -15.52 -0.71
CA LEU A 165 0.77 -14.88 0.53
C LEU A 165 0.81 -15.86 1.71
N GLN A 166 0.58 -17.16 1.46
CA GLN A 166 0.64 -18.18 2.50
C GLN A 166 2.01 -18.24 3.16
N THR A 167 3.10 -18.12 2.39
CA THR A 167 4.46 -18.03 2.93
C THR A 167 4.62 -16.88 3.95
N LEU A 168 3.91 -15.77 3.74
CA LEU A 168 3.91 -14.65 4.69
C LEU A 168 3.00 -14.91 5.88
N VAL A 169 1.86 -15.59 5.67
CA VAL A 169 0.93 -15.98 6.73
C VAL A 169 1.57 -16.95 7.72
N ASP A 170 2.37 -17.89 7.22
CA ASP A 170 3.00 -18.94 8.04
C ASP A 170 3.98 -18.37 9.07
N VAL A 171 4.59 -17.22 8.80
CA VAL A 171 5.55 -16.58 9.71
C VAL A 171 4.90 -15.59 10.69
N LEU A 172 3.60 -15.26 10.53
CA LEU A 172 2.91 -14.30 11.40
C LEU A 172 2.95 -14.64 12.89
N PRO A 173 2.85 -15.91 13.33
CA PRO A 173 2.93 -16.26 14.75
C PRO A 173 4.26 -15.85 15.40
N GLU A 174 5.37 -15.90 14.66
CA GLU A 174 6.71 -15.54 15.16
C GLU A 174 6.89 -14.03 15.33
N ILE A 175 6.10 -13.24 14.61
CA ILE A 175 6.14 -11.78 14.64
C ILE A 175 4.86 -11.16 15.20
N LYS A 176 4.13 -11.90 16.04
CA LYS A 176 2.86 -11.45 16.62
C LYS A 176 2.96 -10.08 17.29
N HIS A 177 4.03 -9.84 18.04
CA HIS A 177 4.22 -8.62 18.84
C HIS A 177 5.07 -7.58 18.11
N LYS A 178 4.90 -6.32 18.48
CA LYS A 178 5.76 -5.22 18.02
C LYS A 178 7.25 -5.54 18.23
N ASP A 179 8.06 -5.10 17.27
CA ASP A 179 9.51 -5.23 17.15
C ASP A 179 10.01 -6.69 16.98
N ALA A 180 9.12 -7.68 16.96
CA ALA A 180 9.47 -9.06 16.65
C ALA A 180 9.78 -9.23 15.15
N ARG A 181 10.83 -10.00 14.85
CA ARG A 181 11.36 -10.22 13.50
C ARG A 181 11.75 -11.68 13.30
N VAL A 182 11.53 -12.18 12.09
CA VAL A 182 11.90 -13.53 11.65
C VAL A 182 12.61 -13.46 10.30
N ALA A 183 13.56 -14.37 10.07
CA ALA A 183 14.17 -14.53 8.75
C ALA A 183 13.12 -15.00 7.74
N LEU A 184 13.06 -14.35 6.58
CA LEU A 184 12.16 -14.71 5.50
C LEU A 184 12.98 -14.74 4.21
N GLY A 185 13.04 -15.89 3.54
CA GLY A 185 13.71 -15.97 2.25
C GLY A 185 14.11 -17.40 1.85
N PRO A 186 14.24 -17.66 0.54
CA PRO A 186 13.98 -16.73 -0.57
C PRO A 186 12.48 -16.44 -0.75
N PHE A 187 12.12 -15.22 -1.16
CA PHE A 187 10.72 -14.83 -1.41
C PHE A 187 10.62 -13.91 -2.64
N GLU A 188 9.91 -14.35 -3.68
CA GLU A 188 9.72 -13.59 -4.92
C GLU A 188 8.52 -12.62 -4.81
N PRO A 189 8.73 -11.30 -4.68
CA PRO A 189 7.65 -10.35 -4.43
C PRO A 189 6.77 -10.13 -5.65
N SER A 190 7.25 -10.42 -6.86
CA SER A 190 6.44 -10.26 -8.07
C SER A 190 5.26 -11.23 -8.13
N CYS A 191 5.29 -12.31 -7.35
CA CYS A 191 4.17 -13.23 -7.16
C CYS A 191 2.94 -12.58 -6.50
N LEU A 192 3.10 -11.42 -5.87
CA LEU A 192 2.00 -10.62 -5.30
C LEU A 192 1.51 -9.53 -6.27
N LEU A 193 1.95 -9.53 -7.54
CA LEU A 193 1.51 -8.58 -8.55
C LEU A 193 0.41 -9.18 -9.43
N PRO A 194 -0.62 -8.40 -9.80
CA PRO A 194 -1.62 -8.85 -10.76
C PRO A 194 -0.99 -9.11 -12.14
N THR A 195 -1.58 -10.05 -12.89
CA THR A 195 -1.16 -10.32 -14.28
C THR A 195 -1.37 -9.11 -15.19
N CYS A 196 -2.46 -8.37 -14.97
CA CYS A 196 -2.72 -7.11 -15.68
C CYS A 196 -1.83 -6.02 -15.12
N ARG A 197 -1.06 -5.37 -16.00
CA ARG A 197 -0.13 -4.29 -15.66
C ARG A 197 -0.70 -2.90 -15.94
N ASP A 198 -2.01 -2.77 -16.14
CA ASP A 198 -2.68 -1.47 -16.22
C ASP A 198 -2.57 -0.76 -14.86
N TYR A 199 -2.29 0.54 -14.85
CA TYR A 199 -2.18 1.30 -13.61
C TYR A 199 -2.65 2.75 -13.74
N TRP A 200 -2.95 3.36 -12.59
CA TRP A 200 -2.99 4.80 -12.41
C TRP A 200 -1.69 5.31 -11.78
N THR A 201 -1.33 6.56 -12.06
CA THR A 201 -0.19 7.22 -11.44
C THR A 201 -0.44 8.69 -11.13
N TYR A 202 0.12 9.14 -10.00
CA TYR A 202 0.10 10.54 -9.57
C TYR A 202 1.24 10.82 -8.56
N PRO A 203 1.73 12.07 -8.45
CA PRO A 203 2.65 12.46 -7.39
C PRO A 203 1.93 12.61 -6.05
N GLY A 204 2.48 11.98 -5.02
CA GLY A 204 1.87 11.88 -3.70
C GLY A 204 2.87 11.89 -2.56
N SER A 205 2.43 11.37 -1.41
CA SER A 205 3.24 11.28 -0.19
C SER A 205 3.36 9.85 0.32
N LEU A 206 4.24 9.67 1.30
CA LEU A 206 4.12 8.56 2.25
C LEU A 206 2.76 8.65 2.96
N THR A 207 2.14 7.51 3.25
CA THR A 207 0.90 7.45 4.02
C THR A 207 1.13 7.07 5.48
N THR A 208 2.39 7.00 5.91
CA THR A 208 2.81 6.93 7.31
C THR A 208 3.79 8.09 7.58
N PRO A 209 3.92 8.56 8.84
CA PRO A 209 4.92 9.56 9.20
C PRO A 209 6.31 9.23 8.65
N PRO A 210 7.05 10.22 8.11
CA PRO A 210 6.82 11.67 8.22
C PRO A 210 5.92 12.29 7.14
N LEU A 211 5.20 11.49 6.33
CA LEU A 211 4.24 11.98 5.32
C LEU A 211 4.86 12.83 4.21
N THR A 212 6.14 12.63 3.93
CA THR A 212 6.90 13.37 2.92
C THR A 212 6.27 13.22 1.52
N GLU A 213 6.10 14.35 0.82
CA GLU A 213 5.60 14.41 -0.57
C GLU A 213 6.71 14.10 -1.59
N SER A 214 7.20 12.87 -1.57
CA SER A 214 8.31 12.39 -2.41
C SER A 214 7.99 11.07 -3.12
N VAL A 215 6.72 10.71 -3.26
CA VAL A 215 6.30 9.42 -3.81
C VAL A 215 5.64 9.60 -5.17
N THR A 216 6.13 8.88 -6.18
CA THR A 216 5.37 8.66 -7.42
C THR A 216 4.55 7.40 -7.24
N TRP A 217 3.23 7.55 -7.11
CA TRP A 217 2.33 6.42 -6.94
C TRP A 217 2.12 5.69 -8.26
N ILE A 218 2.15 4.36 -8.20
CA ILE A 218 1.76 3.46 -9.29
C ILE A 218 0.76 2.47 -8.69
N ILE A 219 -0.52 2.63 -9.04
CA ILE A 219 -1.62 1.88 -8.46
C ILE A 219 -2.17 0.97 -9.54
N GLN A 220 -1.95 -0.34 -9.40
CA GLN A 220 -2.46 -1.33 -10.33
C GLN A 220 -3.98 -1.24 -10.44
N LYS A 221 -4.50 -1.36 -11.66
CA LYS A 221 -5.93 -1.34 -11.94
C LYS A 221 -6.64 -2.56 -11.37
N LYS A 222 -5.98 -3.71 -11.44
CA LYS A 222 -6.54 -4.98 -10.99
C LYS A 222 -6.02 -5.39 -9.60
N PRO A 223 -6.88 -6.03 -8.79
CA PRO A 223 -6.50 -6.72 -7.57
C PRO A 223 -5.47 -7.82 -7.72
N ILE A 224 -4.89 -8.23 -6.60
CA ILE A 224 -4.75 -9.67 -6.31
C ILE A 224 -5.88 -10.10 -5.35
N GLU A 225 -6.30 -11.36 -5.41
CA GLU A 225 -7.31 -11.92 -4.50
C GLU A 225 -6.63 -12.59 -3.29
N VAL A 226 -7.26 -12.55 -2.11
CA VAL A 226 -6.77 -13.27 -0.92
C VAL A 226 -7.92 -13.98 -0.19
N ALA A 227 -7.65 -15.13 0.40
CA ALA A 227 -8.68 -15.84 1.14
C ALA A 227 -8.98 -15.16 2.50
N ALA A 228 -10.23 -15.27 2.96
CA ALA A 228 -10.68 -14.65 4.21
C ALA A 228 -9.87 -15.09 5.44
N ASN A 229 -9.44 -16.36 5.46
CA ASN A 229 -8.61 -16.91 6.52
C ASN A 229 -7.17 -16.35 6.49
N GLN A 230 -6.60 -16.12 5.30
CA GLN A 230 -5.29 -15.48 5.16
C GLN A 230 -5.34 -14.05 5.70
N LEU A 231 -6.37 -13.28 5.34
CA LEU A 231 -6.56 -11.93 5.89
C LEU A 231 -6.84 -11.94 7.40
N ALA A 232 -7.60 -12.92 7.90
CA ALA A 232 -7.84 -13.08 9.33
C ALA A 232 -6.54 -13.34 10.11
N ALA A 233 -5.56 -14.04 9.53
CA ALA A 233 -4.26 -14.25 10.15
C ALA A 233 -3.50 -12.94 10.37
N PHE A 234 -3.51 -12.00 9.42
CA PHE A 234 -2.90 -10.68 9.60
C PHE A 234 -3.52 -9.89 10.78
N ARG A 235 -4.82 -10.07 11.02
CA ARG A 235 -5.54 -9.42 12.13
C ARG A 235 -5.14 -9.96 13.52
N THR A 236 -4.33 -11.03 13.59
CA THR A 236 -3.79 -11.58 14.85
C THR A 236 -2.54 -10.86 15.34
N LEU A 237 -1.88 -10.09 14.46
CA LEU A 237 -0.73 -9.26 14.85
C LEU A 237 -1.16 -8.20 15.87
N LEU A 238 -0.21 -7.71 16.66
CA LEU A 238 -0.44 -6.70 17.70
C LEU A 238 0.37 -5.42 17.41
N PHE A 239 -0.20 -4.26 17.72
CA PHE A 239 0.52 -2.99 17.78
C PHE A 239 1.47 -2.90 18.96
N THR A 240 1.29 -3.76 19.96
CA THR A 240 1.96 -3.68 21.26
C THR A 240 3.07 -4.71 21.39
N ALA A 241 4.06 -4.36 22.21
CA ALA A 241 5.20 -5.22 22.50
C ALA A 241 4.80 -6.35 23.47
N LEU A 242 5.64 -7.37 23.57
CA LEU A 242 5.43 -8.46 24.52
C LEU A 242 5.42 -7.92 25.97
N GLY A 243 4.37 -8.24 26.72
CA GLY A 243 4.17 -7.79 28.11
C GLY A 243 3.38 -6.48 28.25
N GLU A 244 3.03 -5.81 27.15
CA GLU A 244 2.07 -4.70 27.14
C GLU A 244 0.63 -5.21 27.02
N GLU A 245 -0.36 -4.37 27.34
CA GLU A 245 -1.77 -4.65 27.07
C GLU A 245 -1.98 -4.93 25.57
N GLU A 246 -2.49 -6.12 25.22
CA GLU A 246 -2.64 -6.54 23.83
C GLU A 246 -3.59 -5.60 23.05
N LYS A 247 -3.10 -5.04 21.94
CA LYS A 247 -3.90 -4.26 20.99
C LYS A 247 -3.71 -4.81 19.59
N THR A 248 -4.76 -5.44 19.05
CA THR A 248 -4.72 -6.03 17.71
C THR A 248 -4.40 -4.98 16.64
N MET A 249 -3.52 -5.35 15.72
CA MET A 249 -3.14 -4.59 14.56
C MET A 249 -4.29 -4.64 13.54
N VAL A 250 -5.22 -3.69 13.65
CA VAL A 250 -6.33 -3.53 12.70
C VAL A 250 -6.57 -2.05 12.42
N ASN A 251 -7.19 -1.76 11.28
CA ASN A 251 -7.42 -0.40 10.80
C ASN A 251 -6.12 0.42 10.72
N ASN A 252 -5.02 -0.21 10.30
CA ASN A 252 -3.71 0.42 10.18
C ASN A 252 -3.57 1.26 8.90
N TYR A 253 -4.67 1.74 8.33
CA TYR A 253 -4.73 2.55 7.11
C TYR A 253 -4.96 4.03 7.42
N ARG A 254 -4.50 4.91 6.53
CA ARG A 254 -4.74 6.35 6.60
C ARG A 254 -6.05 6.74 5.89
N PRO A 255 -6.83 7.70 6.43
CA PRO A 255 -7.96 8.29 5.73
C PRO A 255 -7.56 8.99 4.42
N LEU A 256 -8.51 9.06 3.49
CA LEU A 256 -8.38 9.78 2.23
C LEU A 256 -7.97 11.24 2.42
N GLN A 257 -7.06 11.70 1.58
CA GLN A 257 -6.61 13.07 1.48
C GLN A 257 -7.20 13.72 0.23
N PRO A 258 -7.40 15.06 0.23
CA PRO A 258 -7.94 15.75 -0.94
C PRO A 258 -7.03 15.58 -2.16
N LEU A 259 -7.64 15.40 -3.34
CA LEU A 259 -6.90 15.34 -4.60
C LEU A 259 -6.19 16.68 -4.91
N MET A 260 -6.79 17.80 -4.50
CA MET A 260 -6.36 19.16 -4.83
C MET A 260 -6.27 19.33 -6.35
N ASN A 261 -5.24 20.03 -6.85
CA ASN A 261 -5.07 20.33 -8.28
C ASN A 261 -4.30 19.23 -9.04
N ARG A 262 -4.11 18.05 -8.45
CA ARG A 262 -3.40 16.94 -9.10
C ARG A 262 -4.31 16.28 -10.14
N LYS A 263 -3.75 15.94 -11.30
CA LYS A 263 -4.39 15.06 -12.28
C LYS A 263 -3.84 13.65 -12.12
N LEU A 264 -4.72 12.65 -12.20
CA LEU A 264 -4.30 11.25 -12.28
C LEU A 264 -4.05 10.92 -13.75
N ARG A 265 -3.01 10.14 -14.01
CA ARG A 265 -2.78 9.56 -15.34
C ARG A 265 -3.10 8.07 -15.29
N ALA A 266 -3.66 7.54 -16.36
CA ALA A 266 -3.96 6.12 -16.52
C ALA A 266 -3.19 5.56 -17.72
N SER A 267 -2.64 4.35 -17.59
CA SER A 267 -1.96 3.65 -18.69
C SER A 267 -2.92 3.00 -19.69
N PHE A 268 -4.23 3.23 -19.53
CA PHE A 268 -5.28 2.55 -20.27
C PHE A 268 -6.46 3.50 -20.46
N GLN A 269 -7.23 3.29 -21.53
CA GLN A 269 -8.43 4.07 -21.80
C GLN A 269 -9.54 3.69 -20.83
N ALA A 270 -10.25 4.69 -20.31
CA ALA A 270 -11.53 4.46 -19.66
C ALA A 270 -12.47 3.92 -20.73
N THR A 271 -12.94 2.68 -20.59
CA THR A 271 -13.96 2.15 -21.49
C THR A 271 -15.26 2.91 -21.24
N GLU A 272 -15.72 3.71 -22.20
CA GLU A 272 -17.10 4.18 -22.25
C GLU A 272 -18.01 2.95 -22.31
N GLY A 273 -18.78 2.64 -21.25
CA GLY A 273 -19.67 1.47 -21.29
C GLY A 273 -20.01 0.78 -19.97
N GLY A 274 -19.90 1.44 -18.82
CA GLY A 274 -20.45 0.94 -17.56
C GLY A 274 -21.96 1.18 -17.39
N THR A 275 -22.74 1.28 -18.48
CA THR A 275 -24.20 1.13 -18.40
C THR A 275 -24.52 -0.34 -18.53
N GLY A 276 -25.04 -0.91 -17.45
CA GLY A 276 -25.32 -2.33 -17.35
C GLY A 276 -26.18 -2.86 -18.50
N SER A 277 -25.89 -4.11 -18.85
CA SER A 277 -26.79 -5.07 -19.46
C SER A 277 -26.63 -6.39 -18.71
#